data_AF-D4V6E0-F1
#
_entry.id   AF-D4V6E0-F1
#
_cell.length_a   1.000
_cell.length_b   1.000
_cell.length_c   1.000
_cell.angle_alpha   90.00
_cell.angle_beta   90.00
_cell.angle_gamma   90.00
#
_symmetry.space_group_name_H-M   'P 1'
#
loop_
_entity.id
_entity.type
_entity.pdbx_description
1 polymer ?
#
loop_
_entity_poly.entity_id
_entity_poly.type
_entity_poly.pdbx_seq_one_letter_code
_entity_poly.pdbx_strand_id
1 'polypeptide(L)'
;MSEGCTADYVQQVVDALLERGFFSKAQYEKNGILTSESIQDHYFEAVQQRKCVEVSTDYLLIEISKYKNLYVDGSNVGISTENVDMKT
;
A
#
# COMPACT_ATOMS: atom_id res chain seq x y z
N MET A 1 3.90 11.98 -37.38
CA MET A 1 4.94 11.50 -36.44
C MET A 1 4.21 10.80 -35.32
N SER A 2 4.67 9.62 -34.88
CA SER A 2 4.07 8.96 -33.71
C SER A 2 4.31 9.86 -32.51
N GLU A 3 3.26 10.50 -31.98
CA GLU A 3 3.29 11.18 -30.69
C GLU A 3 3.38 10.10 -29.61
N GLY A 4 4.59 9.56 -29.44
CA GLY A 4 4.90 8.63 -28.37
C GLY A 4 4.82 9.34 -27.03
N CYS A 5 4.45 8.58 -26.00
CA CYS A 5 4.47 9.03 -24.61
C CYS A 5 5.90 9.47 -24.23
N THR A 6 6.16 10.78 -24.17
CA THR A 6 7.46 11.32 -23.75
C THR A 6 7.58 11.25 -22.23
N ALA A 7 8.82 11.21 -21.71
CA ALA A 7 9.06 11.25 -20.27
C ALA A 7 8.43 12.50 -19.63
N ASP A 8 8.53 13.65 -20.31
CA ASP A 8 7.92 14.91 -19.83
C ASP A 8 6.40 14.82 -19.76
N TYR A 9 5.76 14.15 -20.72
CA TYR A 9 4.32 13.95 -20.70
C TYR A 9 3.90 13.01 -19.56
N VAL A 10 4.65 11.93 -19.33
CA VAL A 10 4.42 11.04 -18.18
C VAL A 10 4.54 11.82 -16.86
N GLN A 11 5.58 12.64 -16.70
CA GLN A 11 5.76 13.42 -15.49
C GLN A 11 4.61 14.42 -15.28
N GLN A 12 4.17 15.11 -16.32
CA GLN A 12 3.01 16.01 -16.24
C GLN A 12 1.74 15.27 -15.78
N VAL A 13 1.52 14.04 -16.25
CA VAL A 13 0.38 13.22 -15.80
C VAL A 13 0.53 12.85 -14.32
N VAL A 14 1.72 12.41 -13.89
CA VAL A 14 2.00 12.06 -12.49
C VAL A 14 1.78 13.27 -11.58
N ASP A 15 2.34 14.44 -11.92
CA ASP A 15 2.18 15.68 -11.17
C ASP A 15 0.70 16.04 -11.04
N ALA A 16 -0.05 15.95 -12.14
CA ALA A 16 -1.46 16.27 -12.15
C ALA A 16 -2.32 15.27 -11.35
N LEU A 17 -1.86 14.03 -11.16
CA LEU A 17 -2.51 13.03 -10.30
C LEU A 17 -2.15 13.24 -8.81
N LEU A 18 -0.92 13.70 -8.52
CA LEU A 18 -0.49 14.09 -7.17
C LEU A 18 -1.27 15.31 -6.67
N GLU A 19 -1.39 16.36 -7.49
CA GLU A 19 -2.12 17.59 -7.14
C GLU A 19 -3.63 17.36 -6.95
N ARG A 20 -4.19 16.32 -7.58
CA ARG A 20 -5.59 15.90 -7.39
C ARG A 20 -5.80 14.96 -6.21
N GLY A 21 -4.72 14.55 -5.52
CA GLY A 21 -4.79 13.57 -4.44
C GLY A 21 -5.10 12.15 -4.89
N PHE A 22 -4.95 11.84 -6.20
CA PHE A 22 -5.09 10.48 -6.70
C PHE A 22 -3.95 9.59 -6.18
N PHE A 23 -2.73 10.14 -6.14
CA PHE A 23 -1.59 9.56 -5.43
C PHE A 23 -1.26 10.40 -4.20
N SER A 24 -0.78 9.75 -3.15
CA SER A 24 -0.25 10.39 -1.97
C SER A 24 1.05 11.11 -2.30
N LYS A 25 1.00 12.44 -2.21
CA LYS A 25 2.16 13.30 -2.40
C LYS A 25 3.28 13.00 -1.40
N ALA A 26 2.92 12.71 -0.13
CA ALA A 26 3.88 12.34 0.89
C ALA A 26 4.66 11.06 0.56
N GLN A 27 3.98 10.03 0.03
CA GLN A 27 4.64 8.78 -0.34
C GLN A 27 5.46 8.89 -1.61
N TYR A 28 5.01 9.72 -2.55
CA TYR A 28 5.80 10.02 -3.73
C TYR A 28 7.08 10.77 -3.38
N GLU A 29 7.00 11.82 -2.55
CA GLU A 29 8.17 12.62 -2.15
C GLU A 29 9.13 11.87 -1.24
N LYS A 30 8.63 11.11 -0.25
CA LYS A 30 9.45 10.37 0.71
C LYS A 30 10.07 9.11 0.11
N ASN A 31 9.28 8.34 -0.65
CA ASN A 31 9.62 6.97 -1.04
C ASN A 31 9.65 6.74 -2.55
N GLY A 32 9.24 7.72 -3.38
CA GLY A 32 9.20 7.59 -4.84
C GLY A 32 8.11 6.65 -5.35
N ILE A 33 7.07 6.35 -4.55
CA ILE A 33 6.01 5.40 -4.94
C ILE A 33 4.69 6.10 -5.28
N LEU A 34 3.94 5.50 -6.21
CA LEU A 34 2.61 5.95 -6.61
C LEU A 34 1.55 5.07 -5.93
N THR A 35 1.04 5.55 -4.80
CA THR A 35 0.04 4.83 -3.99
C THR A 35 -0.94 5.81 -3.37
N SER A 36 -2.08 5.31 -2.93
CA SER A 36 -3.11 6.04 -2.18
C SER A 36 -3.85 5.08 -1.28
N GLU A 37 -4.65 5.59 -0.34
CA GLU A 37 -5.46 4.74 0.55
C GLU A 37 -6.35 3.79 -0.25
N SER A 38 -7.05 4.27 -1.29
CA SER A 38 -7.92 3.45 -2.12
C SER A 38 -7.17 2.38 -2.92
N ILE A 39 -5.98 2.70 -3.44
CA ILE A 39 -5.12 1.72 -4.12
C ILE A 39 -4.68 0.63 -3.13
N GLN A 40 -4.31 1.02 -1.90
CA GLN A 40 -3.92 0.06 -0.86
C GLN A 40 -5.09 -0.80 -0.43
N ASP A 41 -6.28 -0.24 -0.19
CA ASP A 41 -7.48 -1.00 0.16
C ASP A 41 -7.78 -2.07 -0.89
N HIS A 42 -7.84 -1.70 -2.17
CA HIS A 42 -8.09 -2.65 -3.25
C HIS A 42 -6.99 -3.70 -3.39
N TYR A 43 -5.73 -3.30 -3.24
CA TYR A 43 -4.62 -4.25 -3.26
C TYR A 43 -4.75 -5.28 -2.14
N PHE A 44 -4.95 -4.82 -0.89
CA PHE A 44 -5.01 -5.70 0.28
C PHE A 44 -6.24 -6.60 0.28
N GLU A 45 -7.39 -6.14 -0.22
CA GLU A 45 -8.56 -6.98 -0.49
C GLU A 45 -8.22 -8.11 -1.49
N ALA A 46 -7.59 -7.77 -2.62
CA ALA A 46 -7.26 -8.74 -3.66
C ALA A 46 -6.23 -9.79 -3.19
N VAL A 47 -5.31 -9.42 -2.30
CA VAL A 47 -4.28 -10.34 -1.82
C VAL A 47 -4.66 -11.14 -0.58
N GLN A 48 -5.87 -11.00 -0.03
CA GLN A 48 -6.34 -11.79 1.13
C GLN A 48 -6.26 -13.31 0.93
N GLN A 49 -6.44 -13.78 -0.31
CA GLN A 49 -6.41 -15.21 -0.62
C GLN A 49 -4.97 -15.78 -0.69
N ARG A 50 -3.93 -14.93 -0.61
CA ARG A 50 -2.53 -15.37 -0.62
C ARG A 50 -2.09 -15.82 0.76
N LYS A 51 -1.19 -16.81 0.81
CA LYS A 51 -0.67 -17.39 2.06
C LYS A 51 0.09 -16.39 2.93
N CYS A 52 0.89 -15.53 2.32
CA CYS A 52 1.71 -14.53 2.99
C CYS A 52 1.96 -13.37 2.03
N VAL A 53 1.85 -12.15 2.53
CA VAL A 53 2.19 -10.92 1.80
C VAL A 53 3.01 -10.04 2.74
N GLU A 54 4.23 -9.73 2.32
CA GLU A 54 5.11 -8.82 3.06
C GLU A 54 4.80 -7.37 2.68
N VAL A 55 4.79 -6.50 3.68
CA VAL A 55 4.46 -5.09 3.56
C VAL A 55 5.47 -4.30 4.39
N SER A 56 5.95 -3.17 3.86
CA SER A 56 6.75 -2.23 4.65
C SER A 56 5.86 -1.15 5.24
N THR A 57 6.06 -0.84 6.53
CA THR A 57 5.33 0.24 7.21
C THR A 57 5.64 1.61 6.64
N ASP A 58 6.82 1.80 6.03
CA ASP A 58 7.18 3.04 5.36
C ASP A 58 6.25 3.38 4.18
N TYR A 59 5.56 2.38 3.63
CA TYR A 59 4.68 2.54 2.47
C TYR A 59 3.19 2.64 2.83
N LEU A 60 2.79 2.27 4.04
CA LEU A 60 1.40 2.16 4.45
C LEU A 60 0.74 3.52 4.68
N LEU A 61 -0.46 3.66 4.13
CA LEU A 61 -1.37 4.78 4.35
C LEU A 61 -2.63 4.35 5.10
N ILE A 62 -2.93 3.04 5.14
CA ILE A 62 -4.10 2.50 5.78
C ILE A 62 -3.76 1.56 6.95
N GLU A 63 -4.75 1.37 7.81
CA GLU A 63 -4.79 0.34 8.84
C GLU A 63 -4.92 -1.05 8.16
N ILE A 64 -4.06 -2.00 8.54
CA ILE A 64 -3.98 -3.31 7.91
C ILE A 64 -4.12 -4.50 8.87
N SER A 65 -4.36 -4.28 10.16
CA SER A 65 -4.52 -5.32 11.19
C SER A 65 -5.72 -6.23 10.92
N LYS A 66 -6.71 -5.74 10.14
CA LYS A 66 -7.84 -6.58 9.69
C LYS A 66 -7.42 -7.73 8.77
N TYR A 67 -6.23 -7.67 8.15
CA TYR A 67 -5.74 -8.67 7.20
C TYR A 67 -4.73 -9.62 7.85
N LYS A 68 -5.16 -10.87 8.13
CA LYS A 68 -4.37 -11.87 8.87
C LYS A 68 -3.15 -12.42 8.13
N ASN A 69 -3.12 -12.27 6.81
CA ASN A 69 -2.09 -12.82 5.93
C ASN A 69 -0.99 -11.80 5.58
N LEU A 70 -1.05 -10.59 6.15
CA LEU A 70 -0.04 -9.54 5.95
C LEU A 70 1.02 -9.58 7.05
N TYR A 71 2.27 -9.38 6.65
CA TYR A 71 3.44 -9.40 7.52
C TYR A 71 4.23 -8.11 7.30
N VAL A 72 4.56 -7.42 8.38
CA VAL A 72 5.43 -6.24 8.40
C VAL A 72 6.80 -6.64 8.90
N ASP A 73 7.83 -6.44 8.07
CA ASP A 73 9.23 -6.72 8.41
C ASP A 73 9.43 -8.13 9.02
N GLY A 74 8.70 -9.12 8.50
CA GLY A 74 8.72 -10.51 8.97
C GLY A 74 7.82 -10.82 10.17
N SER A 75 7.11 -9.83 10.73
CA SER A 75 6.16 -9.99 11.85
C SER A 75 4.71 -9.91 11.38
N ASN A 76 3.84 -10.81 11.82
CA ASN A 76 2.42 -10.80 11.44
C ASN A 76 1.69 -9.60 12.07
N VAL A 77 0.94 -8.85 11.27
CA VAL A 77 0.25 -7.62 11.69
C VAL A 77 -1.05 -7.90 12.48
N GLY A 78 -1.55 -9.12 12.43
CA GLY A 78 -2.78 -9.58 13.08
C GLY A 78 -2.61 -10.18 14.48
N ILE A 79 -1.43 -10.09 15.10
CA ILE A 79 -1.21 -10.59 16.47
C ILE A 79 -1.23 -9.43 17.45
N SER A 80 -2.43 -8.92 17.77
CA SER A 80 -2.64 -8.39 19.12
C SER A 80 -2.30 -9.53 20.08
N THR A 81 -1.25 -9.36 20.87
CA THR A 81 -0.90 -10.25 21.97
C THR A 81 -1.91 -10.09 23.10
N GLU A 82 -3.13 -10.58 22.90
CA GLU A 82 -3.98 -10.99 24.01
C GLU A 82 -4.09 -12.52 23.99
N ASN A 83 -3.30 -13.14 24.87
CA ASN A 83 -3.40 -14.56 25.18
C ASN A 83 -4.84 -14.86 25.63
N VAL A 84 -5.60 -15.61 24.84
CA VAL A 84 -6.76 -16.33 25.37
C VAL A 84 -6.30 -17.77 25.63
N ASP A 85 -5.84 -17.99 26.86
CA ASP A 85 -5.71 -19.32 27.45
C ASP A 85 -7.10 -19.98 27.46
N MET A 86 -7.40 -20.81 26.45
CA MET A 86 -8.59 -21.66 26.48
C MET A 86 -8.26 -22.89 27.31
N LYS A 87 -8.38 -22.72 28.63
CA LYS A 87 -8.35 -23.82 29.57
C LYS A 87 -9.67 -24.59 29.47
N THR A 88 -9.64 -25.82 28.93
CA THR A 88 -10.43 -26.95 29.47
C THR A 88 -9.82 -28.28 29.05
#